data_AF-A0A9N8KW27-F1
#
_entry.id   AF-A0A9N8KW27-F1
#
_cell.length_a   1.000
_cell.length_b   1.000
_cell.length_c   1.000
_cell.angle_alpha   90.00
_cell.angle_beta   90.00
_cell.angle_gamma   90.00
#
_symmetry.space_group_name_H-M   'P 1'
#
loop_
_entity.id
_entity.type
_entity.pdbx_description
1 polymer ?
#
loop_
_entity_poly.entity_id
_entity_poly.type
_entity_poly.pdbx_seq_one_letter_code
_entity_poly.pdbx_strand_id
1 'polypeptide(L)'
;MSDPNVKLALRIHDECNGSDVFGSDICTCRPYLTFGIEEAVKEAQKGGSGVVIYFRKEGRALGEALMPDILHWLGITKIDRMLSMSNMKHDAIVEQGIPIHERVELPDEMIPADSRVEIDAKIAAGYFTNGSVMTMDELSNVQGRAWEDVDH
;
A
#
# COMPACT_ATOMS: atom_id res chain seq x y z
N MET A 1 13.93 15.21 6.09
CA MET A 1 13.54 13.84 5.69
C MET A 1 14.43 12.80 6.34
N SER A 2 15.76 12.96 6.28
CA SER A 2 16.74 12.01 6.85
C SER A 2 17.02 12.15 8.35
N ASP A 3 16.27 12.98 9.09
CA ASP A 3 16.49 13.13 10.54
C ASP A 3 15.93 11.89 11.24
N PRO A 4 16.78 11.02 11.84
CA PRO A 4 16.31 9.82 12.50
C PRO A 4 15.53 10.10 13.79
N ASN A 5 15.52 11.35 14.30
CA ASN A 5 14.81 11.68 15.52
C ASN A 5 13.34 12.04 15.29
N VAL A 6 12.94 12.33 14.05
CA VAL A 6 11.55 12.58 13.71
C VAL A 6 10.87 11.32 13.21
N LYS A 7 9.54 11.29 13.31
CA LYS A 7 8.74 10.18 12.78
C LYS A 7 8.61 10.28 11.27
N LEU A 8 8.72 9.15 10.58
CA LEU A 8 8.54 9.02 9.14
C LEU A 8 7.33 8.15 8.80
N ALA A 9 6.34 8.74 8.12
CA ALA A 9 5.30 8.00 7.41
C ALA A 9 5.67 7.88 5.92
N LEU A 10 5.74 6.65 5.41
CA LEU A 10 6.13 6.35 4.04
C LEU A 10 5.04 5.57 3.31
N ARG A 11 4.67 6.04 2.12
CA ARG A 11 3.89 5.29 1.13
C ARG A 11 4.73 5.10 -0.12
N ILE A 12 4.87 3.85 -0.55
CA ILE A 12 5.39 3.55 -1.89
C ILE A 12 4.29 2.96 -2.76
N HIS A 13 4.03 3.64 -3.87
CA HIS A 13 2.95 3.33 -4.80
C HIS A 13 3.52 2.98 -6.16
N ASP A 14 3.02 1.89 -6.74
CA ASP A 14 3.28 1.55 -8.14
C ASP A 14 2.09 2.04 -8.95
N GLU A 15 2.37 2.70 -10.06
CA GLU A 15 1.36 3.25 -10.97
C GLU A 15 0.31 2.20 -11.35
N CYS A 16 -0.96 2.57 -11.16
CA CYS A 16 -2.09 1.75 -11.54
C CYS A 16 -3.08 2.63 -12.30
N ASN A 17 -2.90 2.74 -13.62
CA ASN A 17 -3.72 3.61 -14.47
C ASN A 17 -5.22 3.36 -14.31
N GLY A 18 -5.61 2.09 -14.22
CA GLY A 18 -7.00 1.69 -13.99
C GLY A 18 -7.64 2.36 -12.78
N SER A 19 -6.95 2.37 -11.64
CA SER A 19 -7.49 2.96 -10.40
C SER A 19 -7.15 4.44 -10.27
N ASP A 20 -5.89 4.82 -10.49
CA ASP A 20 -5.38 6.18 -10.25
C ASP A 20 -5.93 7.20 -11.24
N VAL A 21 -6.06 6.82 -12.52
CA VAL A 21 -6.48 7.74 -13.60
C VAL A 21 -7.94 7.50 -13.97
N PHE A 22 -8.35 6.24 -14.12
CA PHE A 22 -9.71 5.91 -14.56
C PHE A 22 -10.69 5.65 -13.41
N GLY A 23 -10.24 5.72 -12.15
CA GLY A 23 -11.13 5.60 -11.00
C GLY A 23 -11.71 4.21 -10.79
N SER A 24 -11.08 3.16 -11.33
CA SER A 24 -11.53 1.78 -11.09
C SER A 24 -11.45 1.41 -9.62
N ASP A 25 -12.55 0.85 -9.13
CA ASP A 25 -12.71 0.35 -7.77
C ASP A 25 -12.50 -1.17 -7.66
N ILE A 26 -11.98 -1.81 -8.72
CA ILE A 26 -11.63 -3.25 -8.72
C ILE A 26 -10.40 -3.53 -7.85
N CYS A 27 -9.56 -2.52 -7.63
CA CYS A 27 -8.40 -2.64 -6.77
C CYS A 27 -8.32 -1.50 -5.75
N THR A 28 -7.50 -1.71 -4.73
CA THR A 28 -7.29 -0.77 -3.62
C THR A 28 -6.17 0.25 -3.87
N CYS A 29 -5.62 0.32 -5.08
CA CYS A 29 -4.48 1.19 -5.40
C CYS A 29 -4.77 2.68 -5.11
N ARG A 30 -5.85 3.25 -5.66
CA ARG A 30 -6.23 4.65 -5.43
C ARG A 30 -6.62 4.95 -3.98
N PRO A 31 -7.46 4.12 -3.30
CA PRO A 31 -7.73 4.30 -1.87
C PRO A 31 -6.45 4.36 -1.03
N TYR A 32 -5.51 3.44 -1.26
CA TYR A 32 -4.22 3.45 -0.59
C TYR A 32 -3.34 4.65 -0.93
N LEU A 33 -3.33 5.10 -2.19
CA LEU A 33 -2.58 6.29 -2.59
C LEU A 33 -3.12 7.53 -1.85
N THR A 34 -4.44 7.67 -1.81
CA THR A 34 -5.12 8.78 -1.14
C THR A 34 -4.86 8.75 0.36
N PHE A 35 -5.05 7.60 1.00
CA PHE A 35 -4.73 7.38 2.41
C PHE A 35 -3.25 7.66 2.71
N GLY A 36 -2.36 7.22 1.80
CA GLY A 36 -0.93 7.45 1.89
C GLY A 36 -0.55 8.93 1.93
N ILE A 37 -1.16 9.72 1.04
CA ILE A 37 -0.98 11.17 0.98
C ILE A 37 -1.52 11.83 2.25
N GLU A 38 -2.71 11.44 2.70
CA GLU A 38 -3.34 12.00 3.89
C GLU A 38 -2.50 11.77 5.16
N GLU A 39 -2.07 10.53 5.39
CA GLU A 39 -1.24 10.19 6.55
C GLU A 39 0.16 10.84 6.48
N ALA A 40 0.73 10.97 5.29
CA ALA A 40 1.98 11.71 5.10
C ALA A 40 1.82 13.19 5.50
N VAL A 41 0.73 13.84 5.09
CA VAL A 41 0.44 15.23 5.47
C VAL A 41 0.20 15.34 6.98
N LYS A 42 -0.58 14.43 7.57
CA LYS A 42 -0.83 14.41 9.03
C LYS A 42 0.46 14.24 9.82
N GLU A 43 1.38 13.37 9.38
CA GLU A 43 2.65 13.17 10.07
C GLU A 43 3.54 14.41 9.97
N ALA A 44 3.62 15.05 8.80
CA ALA A 44 4.35 16.29 8.60
C ALA A 44 3.80 17.43 9.48
N GLN A 45 2.47 17.55 9.61
CA GLN A 45 1.83 18.54 10.48
C GLN A 45 2.12 18.35 11.97
N LYS A 46 2.40 17.11 12.40
CA LYS A 46 2.79 16.77 13.78
C LYS A 46 4.26 17.03 14.07
N GLY A 47 5.01 17.59 13.11
CA GLY A 47 6.46 17.81 13.23
C GLY A 47 7.30 16.61 12.79
N GLY A 48 6.69 15.58 12.19
CA GLY A 48 7.35 14.47 11.55
C GLY A 48 7.69 14.74 10.09
N SER A 49 7.83 13.67 9.31
CA SER A 49 8.02 13.69 7.86
C SER A 49 7.06 12.72 7.19
N GLY A 50 6.41 13.17 6.13
CA GLY A 50 5.57 12.34 5.26
C GLY A 50 6.19 12.22 3.88
N VAL A 51 6.28 11.00 3.36
CA VAL A 51 6.89 10.72 2.05
C VAL A 51 5.99 9.80 1.26
N VAL A 52 5.65 10.22 0.04
CA VAL A 52 4.92 9.40 -0.94
C VAL A 52 5.79 9.28 -2.17
N ILE A 53 6.15 8.04 -2.54
CA ILE A 53 6.92 7.74 -3.74
C ILE A 53 6.00 7.07 -4.75
N TYR A 54 5.89 7.67 -5.94
CA TYR A 54 5.06 7.18 -7.04
C TYR A 54 5.95 6.64 -8.15
N PHE A 55 6.01 5.32 -8.31
CA PHE A 55 6.76 4.67 -9.37
C PHE A 55 5.91 4.55 -10.63
N ARG A 56 6.30 5.29 -11.67
CA ARG A 56 5.68 5.26 -13.00
C ARG A 56 6.06 4.02 -13.81
N LYS A 57 5.79 2.84 -13.24
CA LYS A 57 5.99 1.54 -13.88
C LYS A 57 4.79 0.65 -13.57
N GLU A 58 4.01 0.36 -14.59
CA GLU A 58 2.93 -0.61 -14.55
C GLU A 58 3.53 -2.03 -14.54
N GLY A 59 3.16 -2.85 -13.55
CA GLY A 59 3.66 -4.23 -13.45
C GLY A 59 4.96 -4.38 -12.65
N ARG A 60 4.88 -5.19 -11.59
CA ARG A 60 5.78 -5.29 -10.42
C ARG A 60 7.21 -5.79 -10.68
N ALA A 61 7.66 -5.93 -11.92
CA ALA A 61 8.87 -6.71 -12.23
C ALA A 61 10.22 -6.03 -11.90
N LEU A 62 10.27 -4.70 -11.73
CA LEU A 62 11.54 -3.96 -11.53
C LEU A 62 11.46 -2.79 -10.53
N GLY A 63 10.27 -2.40 -10.08
CA GLY A 63 10.12 -1.31 -9.10
C GLY A 63 10.61 -1.69 -7.70
N GLU A 64 10.42 -2.97 -7.33
CA GLU A 64 10.74 -3.50 -6.00
C GLU A 64 12.24 -3.59 -5.72
N ALA A 65 13.05 -3.90 -6.74
CA ALA A 65 14.50 -3.92 -6.59
C ALA A 65 15.12 -2.51 -6.47
N LEU A 66 14.52 -1.49 -7.10
CA LEU A 66 15.03 -0.12 -7.12
C LEU A 66 14.44 0.76 -6.02
N MET A 67 13.40 0.28 -5.34
CA MET A 67 12.73 0.99 -4.24
C MET A 67 13.71 1.41 -3.14
N PRO A 68 14.65 0.55 -2.68
CA PRO A 68 15.58 0.93 -1.62
C PRO A 68 16.59 1.99 -2.05
N ASP A 69 17.01 2.02 -3.32
CA ASP A 69 18.01 2.97 -3.81
C ASP A 69 17.57 4.42 -3.60
N ILE A 70 16.30 4.73 -3.91
CA ILE A 70 15.77 6.07 -3.69
C ILE A 70 15.63 6.40 -2.21
N LEU A 71 15.36 5.42 -1.35
CA LEU A 71 15.30 5.63 0.10
C LEU A 71 16.67 5.97 0.67
N HIS A 72 17.70 5.25 0.25
CA HIS A 72 19.09 5.57 0.61
C HIS A 72 19.53 6.93 0.06
N TRP A 73 19.16 7.26 -1.19
CA TRP A 73 19.47 8.56 -1.79
C TRP A 73 18.81 9.73 -1.02
N LEU A 74 17.60 9.52 -0.51
CA LEU A 74 16.90 10.47 0.37
C LEU A 74 17.47 10.50 1.81
N GLY A 75 18.45 9.65 2.12
CA GLY A 75 19.06 9.53 3.44
C GLY A 75 18.14 8.90 4.49
N ILE A 76 17.12 8.14 4.07
CA ILE A 76 16.19 7.47 4.99
C ILE A 76 16.90 6.27 5.62
N THR A 77 16.96 6.26 6.95
CA THR A 77 17.64 5.23 7.74
C THR A 77 16.68 4.37 8.57
N LYS A 78 15.42 4.79 8.70
CA LYS A 78 14.31 4.02 9.31
C LYS A 78 12.99 4.50 8.77
N ILE A 79 11.96 3.66 8.86
CA ILE A 79 10.56 4.03 8.58
C ILE A 79 9.73 3.71 9.82
N ASP A 80 9.10 4.72 10.39
CA ASP A 80 8.25 4.50 11.56
C ASP A 80 6.91 3.90 11.16
N ARG A 81 6.31 4.38 10.06
CA ARG A 81 5.00 3.93 9.57
C ARG A 81 5.06 3.68 8.07
N MET A 82 4.99 2.41 7.66
CA MET A 82 4.87 2.01 6.25
C MET A 82 3.40 1.79 5.91
N LEU A 83 2.84 2.61 5.02
CA LEU A 83 1.43 2.58 4.63
C LEU A 83 1.22 1.54 3.50
N SER A 84 1.35 0.25 3.83
CA SER A 84 1.28 -0.87 2.87
C SER A 84 1.14 -2.23 3.54
N MET A 85 0.28 -3.09 2.98
CA MET A 85 0.18 -4.53 3.29
C MET A 85 1.10 -5.42 2.45
N SER A 86 1.82 -4.87 1.46
CA SER A 86 2.68 -5.69 0.58
C SER A 86 3.92 -6.19 1.30
N ASN A 87 4.07 -7.51 1.38
CA ASN A 87 5.27 -8.15 1.93
C ASN A 87 6.48 -7.90 1.04
N MET A 88 6.31 -8.00 -0.28
CA MET A 88 7.42 -7.77 -1.22
C MET A 88 8.06 -6.39 -1.03
N LYS A 89 7.24 -5.34 -0.84
CA LYS A 89 7.74 -3.99 -0.56
C LYS A 89 8.41 -3.88 0.80
N HIS A 90 7.84 -4.53 1.81
CA HIS A 90 8.39 -4.53 3.16
C HIS A 90 9.76 -5.21 3.17
N ASP A 91 9.83 -6.42 2.63
CA ASP A 91 11.02 -7.26 2.63
C ASP A 91 12.14 -6.61 1.84
N ALA A 92 11.85 -6.07 0.65
CA ALA A 92 12.84 -5.35 -0.16
C ALA A 92 13.51 -4.17 0.57
N ILE A 93 12.77 -3.47 1.45
CA ILE A 93 13.29 -2.34 2.22
C ILE A 93 14.09 -2.82 3.44
N VAL A 94 13.55 -3.78 4.18
CA VAL A 94 14.19 -4.31 5.40
C VAL A 94 15.48 -5.07 5.07
N GLU A 95 15.51 -5.83 3.98
CA GLU A 95 16.70 -6.54 3.49
C GLU A 95 17.86 -5.59 3.13
N GLN A 96 17.57 -4.34 2.79
CA GLN A 96 18.58 -3.30 2.54
C GLN A 96 18.99 -2.53 3.81
N GLY A 97 18.54 -2.99 4.99
CA GLY A 97 18.95 -2.45 6.28
C GLY A 97 18.16 -1.22 6.73
N ILE A 98 17.02 -0.93 6.11
CA ILE A 98 16.10 0.14 6.57
C ILE A 98 14.99 -0.52 7.41
N PRO A 99 15.06 -0.47 8.76
CA PRO A 99 14.02 -1.05 9.59
C PRO A 99 12.68 -0.33 9.40
N ILE A 100 11.60 -1.12 9.42
CA ILE A 100 10.22 -0.66 9.40
C ILE A 100 9.60 -0.99 10.77
N HIS A 101 9.14 0.03 11.51
CA HIS A 101 8.61 -0.17 12.87
C HIS A 101 7.14 -0.58 12.88
N GLU A 102 6.32 0.02 12.02
CA GLU A 102 4.88 -0.24 11.94
C GLU A 102 4.44 -0.39 10.47
N ARG A 103 3.61 -1.39 10.19
CA ARG A 103 2.91 -1.54 8.91
C ARG A 103 1.46 -1.14 9.11
N VAL A 104 1.00 -0.16 8.35
CA VAL A 104 -0.34 0.40 8.44
C VAL A 104 -1.15 -0.09 7.25
N GLU A 105 -2.23 -0.80 7.53
CA GLU A 105 -3.20 -1.25 6.53
C GLU A 105 -4.17 -0.11 6.14
N LEU A 106 -4.92 -0.33 5.07
CA LEU A 106 -5.97 0.61 4.67
C LEU A 106 -7.17 0.39 5.60
N PRO A 107 -7.78 1.45 6.17
CA PRO A 107 -8.99 1.30 6.96
C PRO A 107 -10.13 0.64 6.17
N ASP A 108 -10.88 -0.26 6.80
CA ASP A 108 -11.96 -1.04 6.14
C ASP A 108 -13.02 -0.16 5.47
N GLU A 109 -13.32 0.99 6.07
CA GLU A 109 -14.23 2.00 5.54
C GLU A 109 -13.77 2.62 4.21
N MET A 110 -12.47 2.54 3.92
CA MET A 110 -11.88 3.03 2.67
C MET A 110 -11.72 1.94 1.61
N ILE A 111 -12.09 0.69 1.89
CA ILE A 111 -12.02 -0.43 0.95
C ILE A 111 -13.32 -0.49 0.13
N PRO A 112 -13.29 -0.18 -1.18
CA PRO A 112 -14.46 -0.36 -2.04
C PRO A 112 -14.95 -1.81 -2.03
N ALA A 113 -16.26 -2.02 -2.07
CA ALA A 113 -16.85 -3.37 -2.06
C ALA A 113 -16.27 -4.27 -3.17
N ASP A 114 -16.12 -3.71 -4.38
CA ASP A 114 -15.60 -4.43 -5.55
C ASP A 114 -14.13 -4.85 -5.42
N SER A 115 -13.37 -4.16 -4.58
CA SER A 115 -11.96 -4.45 -4.33
C SER A 115 -11.74 -5.51 -3.25
N ARG A 116 -12.81 -5.96 -2.56
CA ARG A 116 -12.72 -7.01 -1.53
C ARG A 116 -12.14 -8.30 -2.10
N VAL A 117 -12.56 -8.69 -3.30
CA VAL A 117 -11.97 -9.84 -4.03
C VAL A 117 -10.45 -9.73 -4.12
N GLU A 118 -9.93 -8.55 -4.45
CA GLU A 118 -8.48 -8.32 -4.55
C GLU A 118 -7.79 -8.41 -3.19
N ILE A 119 -8.37 -7.79 -2.15
CA ILE A 119 -7.81 -7.79 -0.80
C ILE A 119 -7.82 -9.19 -0.20
N ASP A 120 -8.94 -9.90 -0.29
CA ASP A 120 -9.12 -11.22 0.28
C ASP A 120 -8.19 -12.23 -0.38
N ALA A 121 -8.04 -12.14 -1.71
CA ALA A 121 -7.07 -12.94 -2.45
C ALA A 121 -5.62 -12.65 -2.02
N LYS A 122 -5.27 -11.38 -1.76
CA LYS A 122 -3.93 -11.00 -1.26
C LYS A 122 -3.68 -11.54 0.15
N ILE A 123 -4.65 -11.42 1.05
CA ILE A 123 -4.56 -11.94 2.42
C ILE A 123 -4.40 -13.46 2.38
N ALA A 124 -5.21 -14.16 1.58
CA ALA A 124 -5.07 -15.61 1.38
C ALA A 124 -3.71 -16.00 0.79
N ALA A 125 -3.12 -15.15 -0.05
CA ALA A 125 -1.74 -15.30 -0.56
C ALA A 125 -0.65 -14.91 0.47
N GLY A 126 -1.01 -14.61 1.71
CA GLY A 126 -0.10 -14.36 2.83
C GLY A 126 0.28 -12.90 3.05
N TYR A 127 -0.43 -11.94 2.43
CA TYR A 127 -0.18 -10.52 2.70
C TYR A 127 -0.52 -10.16 4.15
N PHE A 128 0.17 -9.15 4.67
CA PHE A 128 -0.05 -8.66 6.03
C PHE A 128 -1.47 -8.12 6.22
N THR A 129 -2.10 -8.48 7.33
CA THR A 129 -3.36 -7.91 7.82
C THR A 129 -3.39 -8.03 9.34
N ASN A 130 -4.02 -7.08 10.03
CA ASN A 130 -4.33 -7.24 11.46
C ASN A 130 -5.64 -8.00 11.70
N GLY A 131 -6.40 -8.28 10.65
CA GLY A 131 -7.71 -8.94 10.68
C GLY A 131 -7.66 -10.47 10.62
N SER A 132 -8.85 -11.07 10.52
CA SER A 132 -9.02 -12.51 10.38
C SER A 132 -8.71 -13.00 8.96
N VAL A 133 -7.86 -14.02 8.85
CA VAL A 133 -7.60 -14.73 7.58
C VAL A 133 -8.77 -15.66 7.27
N MET A 134 -9.41 -15.46 6.12
CA MET A 134 -10.53 -16.30 5.67
C MET A 134 -10.07 -17.70 5.23
N THR A 135 -10.94 -18.68 5.40
CA THR A 135 -10.77 -20.03 4.89
C THR A 135 -10.97 -20.09 3.38
N MET A 136 -10.46 -21.14 2.71
CA MET A 136 -10.65 -21.32 1.26
C MET A 136 -12.13 -21.39 0.85
N ASP A 137 -12.98 -21.97 1.69
CA ASP A 137 -14.42 -22.06 1.44
C ASP A 137 -15.07 -20.67 1.51
N GLU A 138 -14.70 -19.83 2.49
CA GLU A 138 -15.16 -18.44 2.59
C GLU A 138 -14.67 -17.60 1.40
N LEU A 139 -13.42 -17.77 0.99
CA LEU A 139 -12.82 -17.06 -0.14
C LEU A 139 -13.56 -17.33 -1.45
N SER A 140 -14.03 -18.56 -1.67
CA SER A 140 -14.76 -18.95 -2.89
C SER A 140 -16.11 -18.23 -3.06
N ASN A 141 -16.66 -17.71 -1.96
CA ASN A 141 -17.93 -16.99 -1.94
C ASN A 141 -17.76 -15.47 -2.13
N VAL A 142 -16.52 -14.95 -2.15
CA VAL A 142 -16.27 -13.53 -2.39
C VAL A 142 -16.52 -13.21 -3.86
N GLN A 143 -17.48 -12.34 -4.13
CA GLN A 143 -17.83 -11.92 -5.49
C GLN A 143 -17.56 -10.43 -5.69
N GLY A 144 -17.02 -10.08 -6.86
CA GLY A 144 -16.95 -8.70 -7.35
C GLY A 144 -18.21 -8.34 -8.13
N ARG A 145 -18.19 -7.22 -8.86
CA ARG A 145 -19.34 -6.78 -9.70
C ARG A 145 -19.84 -7.87 -10.63
N ALA A 146 -21.16 -8.09 -10.66
CA ALA A 146 -21.80 -8.95 -11.65
C ALA A 146 -22.03 -8.19 -12.97
N TRP A 147 -22.20 -8.94 -14.07
CA TRP A 147 -22.53 -8.36 -15.39
C TRP A 147 -23.85 -7.57 -15.39
N GLU A 148 -24.75 -7.88 -14.46
CA GLU A 148 -26.05 -7.23 -14.30
C GLU A 148 -25.98 -5.88 -13.54
N ASP A 149 -24.88 -5.61 -12.84
CA ASP A 149 -24.66 -4.38 -12.06
C ASP A 149 -24.10 -3.22 -12.92
N VAL A 150 -23.90 -3.45 -14.22
CA VAL A 150 -23.38 -2.45 -15.15
C VAL A 150 -24.57 -1.73 -15.80
N ASP A 151 -25.06 -0.67 -15.16
CA ASP A 151 -26.07 0.21 -15.77
C ASP A 151 -25.60 0.63 -17.18
N HIS A 152 -26.36 0.23 -18.20
CA HIS A 152 -26.14 0.54 -19.62
C HIS A 152 -26.68 1.93 -19.99
#